data_AF-A0A4S4EEJ2-F1
#
_entry.id   AF-A0A4S4EEJ2-F1
#
_cell.length_a   1.000
_cell.length_b   1.000
_cell.length_c   1.000
_cell.angle_alpha   90.00
_cell.angle_beta   90.00
_cell.angle_gamma   90.00
#
_symmetry.space_group_name_H-M   'P 1'
#
loop_
_entity.id
_entity.type
_entity.pdbx_description
1 polymer ?
#
loop_
_entity_poly.entity_id
_entity_poly.type
_entity_poly.pdbx_seq_one_letter_code
_entity_poly.pdbx_strand_id
1 'polypeptide(L)'
;MTMSAFDPLDAFLIYTSRAFCSPFAVFIQIQGYVICLTLAFGWVLAAYVRSREIRQMKHSLKGGNSFAFLYHDINDLQHSNQVNLPRVTIVMPLKGFGEHNLHNWRSQITSLYGGPLEYLFVVESTEDPAYHAIHRLLADFKDDVDAKIIVAGLSTTCSQKIHNQLIGVERMHEESKYVLFLDDDVRLHPGSIGALTVEMEKNPEIFIQTGYPLDLPSGSLGSYCIYEYHMMHADDFRKDRHGVVSELRDGGYSDDMTLAAIAGAHNRLITSPPVAVFPHPLASDLNFSRYWNYLRKQTFVLESYTTKVNWIMNRALFSTHCYLSWGFVAPYCMAVVHVAAALSIHSKGQSLQDTALTSRGLELAGGLAICTFLELLSMWNLTRIEVQLCNLLSPEAPPVSLGSYNWCLVFIAMLVDNFLYPISAIRSHFCQSINWSGIRYHLKDGKISKWRWRRVRLLSPAATTRSPLPSDDGECDLLSPATTASAISSAAVRTPGVISYSGIDRSKDQGPKFTDLGGKRLYGKRGAQPKSSILGSLSRSLAYWRQPKKFEV
;
A
#
# COMPACT_ATOMS: atom_id res chain seq x y z
N MET A 1 5.82 -14.56 -62.60
CA MET A 1 5.70 -14.26 -61.15
C MET A 1 4.57 -15.11 -60.60
N THR A 2 4.88 -16.02 -59.68
CA THR A 2 3.87 -16.74 -58.91
C THR A 2 3.24 -15.79 -57.90
N MET A 3 1.93 -15.58 -57.97
CA MET A 3 1.22 -14.98 -56.84
C MET A 3 1.36 -15.94 -55.66
N SER A 4 2.05 -15.54 -54.59
CA SER A 4 2.01 -16.30 -53.35
C SER A 4 0.57 -16.27 -52.83
N ALA A 5 0.08 -17.43 -52.40
CA ALA A 5 -1.24 -17.49 -51.76
C ALA A 5 -1.25 -16.54 -50.56
N PHE A 6 -2.33 -15.75 -50.42
CA PHE A 6 -2.48 -14.85 -49.29
C PHE A 6 -2.42 -15.67 -48.00
N ASP A 7 -1.47 -15.35 -47.13
CA ASP A 7 -1.39 -15.96 -45.81
C ASP A 7 -2.66 -15.55 -45.03
N PRO A 8 -3.45 -16.49 -44.48
CA PRO A 8 -4.61 -16.16 -43.67
C PRO A 8 -4.29 -15.20 -42.52
N LEU A 9 -3.05 -15.25 -41.98
CA LEU A 9 -2.60 -14.33 -40.93
C LEU A 9 -2.45 -12.90 -41.44
N ASP A 10 -1.88 -12.68 -42.63
CA ASP A 10 -1.74 -11.34 -43.21
C ASP A 10 -3.09 -10.74 -43.57
N ALA A 11 -3.99 -11.54 -44.16
CA ALA A 11 -5.35 -11.12 -44.44
C ALA A 11 -6.08 -10.67 -43.17
N PHE A 12 -5.90 -11.43 -42.08
CA PHE A 12 -6.44 -11.09 -40.75
C PHE A 12 -5.82 -9.82 -40.17
N LEU A 13 -4.49 -9.67 -40.22
CA LEU A 13 -3.78 -8.49 -39.70
C LEU A 13 -4.18 -7.23 -40.45
N ILE A 14 -4.21 -7.28 -41.78
CA ILE A 14 -4.65 -6.15 -42.62
C ILE A 14 -6.10 -5.82 -42.29
N TYR A 15 -7.02 -6.78 -42.34
CA TYR A 15 -8.45 -6.56 -42.03
C TYR A 15 -8.66 -5.96 -40.63
N THR A 16 -7.96 -6.47 -39.61
CA THR A 16 -8.07 -5.98 -38.23
C THR A 16 -7.49 -4.57 -38.10
N SER A 17 -6.37 -4.28 -38.77
CA SER A 17 -5.82 -2.92 -38.89
C SER A 17 -6.82 -1.96 -39.56
N ARG A 18 -7.56 -2.40 -40.60
CA ARG A 18 -8.65 -1.61 -41.19
C ARG A 18 -9.77 -1.33 -40.18
N ALA A 19 -10.18 -2.33 -39.40
CA ALA A 19 -11.22 -2.17 -38.38
C ALA A 19 -10.79 -1.21 -37.25
N PHE A 20 -9.52 -1.19 -36.89
CA PHE A 20 -8.96 -0.25 -35.91
C PHE A 20 -8.83 1.20 -36.42
N CYS A 21 -8.96 1.43 -37.74
CA CYS A 21 -9.12 2.76 -38.33
C CYS A 21 -10.59 3.26 -38.38
N SER A 22 -11.56 2.50 -37.84
CA SER A 22 -12.96 2.93 -37.72
C SER A 22 -13.13 4.09 -36.73
N PRO A 23 -14.18 4.93 -36.83
CA PRO A 23 -14.37 6.08 -35.94
C PRO A 23 -14.37 5.72 -34.44
N PHE A 24 -14.97 4.58 -34.08
CA PHE A 24 -15.01 4.10 -32.70
C PHE A 24 -13.64 3.62 -32.19
N ALA A 25 -12.87 2.90 -33.01
CA ALA A 25 -11.53 2.48 -32.63
C ALA A 25 -10.55 3.66 -32.57
N VAL A 26 -10.63 4.61 -33.51
CA VAL A 26 -9.88 5.87 -33.47
C VAL A 26 -10.20 6.68 -32.21
N PHE A 27 -11.47 6.71 -31.77
CA PHE A 27 -11.85 7.32 -30.50
C PHE A 27 -11.15 6.65 -29.30
N ILE A 28 -11.08 5.32 -29.25
CA ILE A 28 -10.32 4.59 -28.20
C ILE A 28 -8.82 4.93 -28.26
N GLN A 29 -8.22 4.99 -29.46
CA GLN A 29 -6.80 5.36 -29.59
C GLN A 29 -6.52 6.79 -29.11
N ILE A 30 -7.39 7.76 -29.46
CA ILE A 30 -7.31 9.15 -28.98
C ILE A 30 -7.44 9.22 -27.45
N GLN A 31 -8.29 8.41 -26.83
CA GLN A 31 -8.37 8.34 -25.36
C GLN A 31 -7.04 7.90 -24.75
N GLY A 32 -6.36 6.92 -25.35
CA GLY A 32 -5.00 6.55 -24.99
C GLY A 32 -4.06 7.75 -24.95
N TYR A 33 -4.03 8.53 -26.04
CA TYR A 33 -3.16 9.72 -26.14
C TYR A 33 -3.47 10.73 -25.03
N VAL A 34 -4.76 11.00 -24.77
CA VAL A 34 -5.20 11.91 -23.72
C VAL A 34 -4.77 11.40 -22.34
N ILE A 35 -4.84 10.09 -22.08
CA ILE A 35 -4.36 9.49 -20.82
C ILE A 35 -2.85 9.68 -20.68
N CYS A 36 -2.06 9.26 -21.67
CA CYS A 36 -0.59 9.42 -21.68
C CYS A 36 -0.16 10.88 -21.45
N LEU A 37 -0.76 11.83 -22.17
CA LEU A 37 -0.44 13.25 -22.06
C LEU A 37 -0.88 13.85 -20.72
N THR A 38 -2.00 13.38 -20.14
CA THR A 38 -2.44 13.79 -18.79
C THR A 38 -1.48 13.30 -17.72
N LEU A 39 -1.00 12.05 -17.82
CA LEU A 39 0.01 11.50 -16.92
C LEU A 39 1.35 12.24 -17.04
N ALA A 40 1.81 12.47 -18.27
CA ALA A 40 3.01 13.26 -18.57
C ALA A 40 2.96 14.66 -17.91
N PHE A 41 1.86 15.40 -18.13
CA PHE A 41 1.64 16.70 -17.54
C PHE A 41 1.61 16.65 -16.00
N GLY A 42 0.97 15.63 -15.42
CA GLY A 42 0.95 15.38 -13.98
C GLY A 42 2.36 15.26 -13.40
N TRP A 43 3.24 14.46 -14.01
CA TRP A 43 4.61 14.32 -13.56
C TRP A 43 5.47 15.57 -13.80
N VAL A 44 5.25 16.33 -14.89
CA VAL A 44 5.92 17.62 -15.11
C VAL A 44 5.58 18.62 -14.00
N LEU A 45 4.30 18.75 -13.61
CA LEU A 45 3.91 19.61 -12.49
C LEU A 45 4.51 19.13 -11.16
N ALA A 46 4.48 17.82 -10.91
CA ALA A 46 5.05 17.22 -9.71
C ALA A 46 6.58 17.44 -9.63
N ALA A 47 7.27 17.34 -10.76
CA ALA A 47 8.70 17.62 -10.92
C ALA A 47 9.02 19.10 -10.68
N TYR A 48 8.18 20.02 -11.19
CA TYR A 48 8.33 21.46 -10.99
C TYR A 48 8.27 21.85 -9.50
N VAL A 49 7.29 21.33 -8.76
CA VAL A 49 7.12 21.60 -7.33
C VAL A 49 8.36 21.16 -6.54
N ARG A 50 8.87 19.95 -6.76
CA ARG A 50 10.06 19.44 -6.04
C ARG A 50 11.35 20.11 -6.48
N SER A 51 11.46 20.48 -7.75
CA SER A 51 12.56 21.32 -8.23
C SER A 51 12.61 22.68 -7.53
N ARG A 52 11.47 23.21 -7.07
CA ARG A 52 11.42 24.45 -6.28
C ARG A 52 12.06 24.24 -4.90
N GLU A 53 11.68 23.20 -4.17
CA GLU A 53 12.30 22.87 -2.87
C GLU A 53 13.81 22.63 -3.01
N ILE A 54 14.24 21.85 -4.01
CA ILE A 54 15.67 21.63 -4.29
C ILE A 54 16.41 22.94 -4.54
N ARG A 55 15.81 23.88 -5.28
CA ARG A 55 16.42 25.21 -5.51
C ARG A 55 16.47 26.04 -4.23
N GLN A 56 15.44 26.00 -3.39
CA GLN A 56 15.41 26.71 -2.11
C GLN A 56 16.47 26.16 -1.15
N MET A 57 16.53 24.84 -0.94
CA MET A 57 17.56 24.22 -0.09
C MET A 57 18.97 24.50 -0.60
N LYS A 58 19.22 24.39 -1.92
CA LYS A 58 20.53 24.73 -2.52
C LYS A 58 20.87 26.22 -2.39
N HIS A 59 19.88 27.11 -2.32
CA HIS A 59 20.10 28.52 -2.06
C HIS A 59 20.46 28.77 -0.59
N SER A 60 19.72 28.19 0.35
CA SER A 60 20.02 28.26 1.79
C SER A 60 21.39 27.67 2.14
N LEU A 61 21.76 26.53 1.55
CA LEU A 61 23.12 25.94 1.68
C LEU A 61 24.22 26.92 1.22
N LYS A 62 24.03 27.57 0.06
CA LYS A 62 24.96 28.59 -0.44
C LYS A 62 25.00 29.85 0.44
N GLY A 63 23.91 30.16 1.14
CA GLY A 63 23.81 31.22 2.14
C GLY A 63 24.43 30.87 3.50
N GLY A 64 25.04 29.68 3.65
CA GLY A 64 25.68 29.22 4.89
C GLY A 64 24.80 28.39 5.83
N ASN A 65 23.54 28.11 5.48
CA ASN A 65 22.68 27.21 6.26
C ASN A 65 22.97 25.74 5.91
N SER A 66 23.92 25.12 6.61
CA SER A 66 24.22 23.68 6.50
C SER A 66 23.05 22.75 6.83
N PHE A 67 22.03 23.24 7.54
CA PHE A 67 20.84 22.50 7.95
C PHE A 67 19.61 22.79 7.08
N ALA A 68 19.80 23.28 5.84
CA ALA A 68 18.72 23.55 4.89
C ALA A 68 17.80 22.35 4.59
N PHE A 69 18.26 21.12 4.88
CA PHE A 69 17.50 19.88 4.75
C PHE A 69 16.49 19.63 5.89
N LEU A 70 16.59 20.42 6.97
CA LEU A 70 15.63 20.46 8.08
C LEU A 70 14.74 21.70 7.98
N TYR A 71 15.34 22.89 7.87
CA TYR A 71 14.65 24.18 7.83
C TYR A 71 15.29 25.12 6.82
N HIS A 72 14.47 25.81 6.02
CA HIS A 72 14.95 26.78 5.02
C HIS A 72 15.66 27.98 5.67
N ASP A 73 15.16 28.45 6.81
CA ASP A 73 15.81 29.44 7.70
C ASP A 73 16.49 28.71 8.87
N ILE A 74 17.76 29.00 9.12
CA ILE A 74 18.51 28.41 10.23
C ILE A 74 18.01 28.90 11.60
N ASN A 75 17.33 30.06 11.65
CA ASN A 75 16.78 30.59 12.89
C ASN A 75 15.62 29.75 13.44
N ASP A 76 14.95 28.94 12.62
CA ASP A 76 13.92 28.01 13.09
C ASP A 76 14.50 26.98 14.09
N LEU A 77 15.81 26.66 14.00
CA LEU A 77 16.51 25.77 14.94
C LEU A 77 16.84 26.43 16.30
N GLN A 78 16.58 27.72 16.51
CA GLN A 78 16.80 28.37 17.80
C GLN A 78 15.93 27.73 18.90
N HIS A 79 16.45 27.65 20.12
CA HIS A 79 15.76 27.02 21.26
C HIS A 79 14.37 27.63 21.52
N SER A 80 14.20 28.94 21.36
CA SER A 80 12.92 29.65 21.48
C SER A 80 11.84 29.15 20.51
N ASN A 81 12.24 28.66 19.33
CA ASN A 81 11.33 28.08 18.35
C ASN A 81 11.12 26.58 18.64
N GLN A 82 12.19 25.84 18.91
CA GLN A 82 12.12 24.38 19.13
C GLN A 82 11.38 24.01 20.43
N VAL A 83 11.50 24.80 21.52
CA VAL A 83 10.81 24.52 22.80
C VAL A 83 9.28 24.62 22.72
N ASN A 84 8.77 25.37 21.73
CA ASN A 84 7.34 25.52 21.47
C ASN A 84 6.79 24.47 20.49
N LEU A 85 7.64 23.56 19.99
CA LEU A 85 7.19 22.48 19.12
C LEU A 85 6.34 21.47 19.88
N PRO A 86 5.19 21.04 19.32
CA PRO A 86 4.27 20.15 19.99
C PRO A 86 4.82 18.73 20.12
N ARG A 87 4.33 17.99 21.12
CA ARG A 87 4.58 16.56 21.25
C ARG A 87 3.90 15.77 20.13
N VAL A 88 4.65 14.85 19.52
CA VAL A 88 4.16 13.89 18.50
C VAL A 88 4.36 12.47 19.02
N THR A 89 3.31 11.66 19.05
CA THR A 89 3.46 10.20 19.24
C THR A 89 3.49 9.52 17.88
N ILE A 90 4.52 8.71 17.64
CA ILE A 90 4.64 7.83 16.48
C ILE A 90 4.08 6.47 16.87
N VAL A 91 3.10 5.95 16.13
CA VAL A 91 2.60 4.59 16.28
C VAL A 91 3.04 3.77 15.07
N MET A 92 3.91 2.80 15.33
CA MET A 92 4.38 1.81 14.37
C MET A 92 3.69 0.48 14.71
N PRO A 93 2.58 0.11 14.05
CA PRO A 93 2.15 -1.28 14.07
C PRO A 93 3.31 -2.16 13.54
N LEU A 94 3.41 -3.42 13.95
CA LEU A 94 4.49 -4.31 13.50
C LEU A 94 4.06 -5.78 13.47
N LYS A 95 4.63 -6.53 12.53
CA LYS A 95 4.33 -7.94 12.28
C LYS A 95 5.45 -8.61 11.48
N GLY A 96 6.09 -9.67 11.96
CA GLY A 96 7.18 -10.34 11.24
C GLY A 96 8.50 -9.54 11.22
N PHE A 97 9.51 -10.05 10.53
CA PHE A 97 10.83 -9.40 10.44
C PHE A 97 11.54 -9.78 9.14
N GLY A 98 11.75 -8.79 8.27
CA GLY A 98 12.43 -8.89 6.98
C GLY A 98 13.77 -8.17 6.94
N GLU A 99 14.48 -8.33 5.81
CA GLU A 99 15.90 -7.98 5.64
C GLU A 99 16.24 -6.50 5.91
N HIS A 100 15.36 -5.57 5.57
CA HIS A 100 15.63 -4.13 5.66
C HIS A 100 15.04 -3.45 6.90
N ASN A 101 14.22 -4.15 7.69
CA ASN A 101 13.45 -3.51 8.76
C ASN A 101 14.32 -2.84 9.83
N LEU A 102 15.40 -3.47 10.28
CA LEU A 102 16.26 -2.87 11.31
C LEU A 102 16.89 -1.54 10.85
N HIS A 103 17.24 -1.42 9.57
CA HIS A 103 17.75 -0.17 8.99
C HIS A 103 16.62 0.89 8.86
N ASN A 104 15.44 0.47 8.41
CA ASN A 104 14.26 1.33 8.31
C ASN A 104 13.86 1.88 9.69
N TRP A 105 13.64 1.01 10.68
CA TRP A 105 13.27 1.38 12.05
C TRP A 105 14.31 2.29 12.70
N ARG A 106 15.61 2.06 12.46
CA ARG A 106 16.67 2.97 12.91
C ARG A 106 16.47 4.37 12.35
N SER A 107 16.23 4.52 11.04
CA SER A 107 15.93 5.84 10.43
C SER A 107 14.64 6.48 10.95
N GLN A 108 13.67 5.67 11.42
CA GLN A 108 12.40 6.15 11.95
C GLN A 108 12.54 6.71 13.37
N ILE A 109 13.43 6.16 14.22
CA ILE A 109 13.66 6.64 15.59
C ILE A 109 14.70 7.76 15.69
N THR A 110 15.61 7.90 14.72
CA THR A 110 16.65 8.94 14.71
C THR A 110 16.21 10.22 13.99
N SER A 111 15.01 10.75 14.30
CA SER A 111 14.55 12.03 13.74
C SER A 111 15.26 13.22 14.41
N LEU A 112 15.51 14.28 13.64
CA LEU A 112 16.05 15.58 14.11
C LEU A 112 14.95 16.62 14.35
N TYR A 113 13.75 16.17 14.74
CA TYR A 113 12.67 17.05 15.21
C TYR A 113 12.94 17.48 16.66
N GLY A 114 13.00 18.79 16.92
CA GLY A 114 13.35 19.32 18.24
C GLY A 114 12.22 19.35 19.28
N GLY A 115 11.00 18.98 18.90
CA GLY A 115 9.89 18.83 19.85
C GLY A 115 9.84 17.42 20.48
N PRO A 116 9.06 17.20 21.56
CA PRO A 116 9.02 15.91 22.24
C PRO A 116 8.46 14.79 21.35
N LEU A 117 9.13 13.65 21.30
CA LEU A 117 8.71 12.46 20.57
C LEU A 117 8.44 11.29 21.52
N GLU A 118 7.47 10.45 21.16
CA GLU A 118 7.21 9.14 21.78
C GLU A 118 7.04 8.11 20.66
N TYR A 119 7.75 6.98 20.72
CA TYR A 119 7.69 5.91 19.74
C TYR A 119 7.00 4.66 20.30
N LEU A 120 5.84 4.31 19.76
CA LEU A 120 5.05 3.15 20.16
C LEU A 120 5.12 2.06 19.10
N PHE A 121 5.89 1.01 19.38
CA PHE A 121 6.02 -0.17 18.53
C PHE A 121 4.97 -1.21 18.93
N VAL A 122 3.93 -1.39 18.11
CA VAL A 122 2.74 -2.18 18.46
C VAL A 122 2.70 -3.50 17.72
N VAL A 123 3.08 -4.57 18.41
CA VAL A 123 2.99 -5.95 17.91
C VAL A 123 1.69 -6.62 18.35
N GLU A 124 1.30 -7.67 17.63
CA GLU A 124 0.17 -8.51 18.02
C GLU A 124 0.46 -9.35 19.29
N SER A 125 1.65 -9.94 19.39
CA SER A 125 2.03 -10.89 20.45
C SER A 125 3.54 -10.90 20.69
N THR A 126 3.98 -11.48 21.81
CA THR A 126 5.41 -11.64 22.15
C THR A 126 6.16 -12.65 21.28
N GLU A 127 5.44 -13.59 20.66
CA GLU A 127 5.99 -14.60 19.74
C GLU A 127 6.19 -14.03 18.32
N ASP A 128 5.83 -12.77 18.10
CA ASP A 128 5.99 -12.12 16.81
C ASP A 128 7.48 -11.82 16.55
N PRO A 129 8.05 -12.21 15.38
CA PRO A 129 9.47 -11.98 15.09
C PRO A 129 9.91 -10.52 15.23
N ALA A 130 8.98 -9.56 15.01
CA ALA A 130 9.23 -8.15 15.24
C ALA A 130 9.66 -7.85 16.68
N TYR A 131 8.98 -8.45 17.67
CA TYR A 131 9.14 -8.17 19.11
C TYR A 131 10.60 -8.25 19.56
N HIS A 132 11.26 -9.36 19.23
CA HIS A 132 12.67 -9.58 19.61
C HIS A 132 13.65 -8.69 18.85
N ALA A 133 13.34 -8.30 17.61
CA ALA A 133 14.18 -7.42 16.82
C ALA A 133 14.12 -5.97 17.32
N ILE A 134 12.93 -5.46 17.62
CA ILE A 134 12.73 -4.11 18.21
C ILE A 134 13.40 -4.06 19.59
N HIS A 135 13.22 -5.09 20.43
CA HIS A 135 13.82 -5.11 21.77
C HIS A 135 15.35 -5.03 21.74
N ARG A 136 16.01 -5.56 20.70
CA ARG A 136 17.45 -5.38 20.49
C ARG A 136 17.76 -3.96 20.02
N LEU A 137 17.05 -3.46 19.01
CA LEU A 137 17.23 -2.10 18.51
C LEU A 137 17.09 -1.04 19.62
N LEU A 138 16.08 -1.15 20.48
CA LEU A 138 15.86 -0.19 21.57
C LEU A 138 16.85 -0.32 22.73
N ALA A 139 17.61 -1.42 22.81
CA ALA A 139 18.73 -1.51 23.75
C ALA A 139 19.92 -0.63 23.32
N ASP A 140 20.12 -0.44 22.02
CA ASP A 140 21.19 0.39 21.45
C ASP A 140 20.91 1.91 21.57
N PHE A 141 19.65 2.29 21.76
CA PHE A 141 19.18 3.69 21.90
C PHE A 141 18.54 3.95 23.28
N LYS A 142 18.89 3.12 24.27
CA LYS A 142 18.35 3.25 25.62
C LYS A 142 18.77 4.61 26.19
N ASP A 143 17.83 5.30 26.83
CA ASP A 143 17.98 6.63 27.42
C ASP A 143 18.12 7.79 26.38
N ASP A 144 18.34 7.49 25.09
CA ASP A 144 18.33 8.47 23.98
C ASP A 144 16.93 8.71 23.36
N VAL A 145 16.03 7.71 23.37
CA VAL A 145 14.68 7.81 22.79
C VAL A 145 13.59 7.33 23.76
N ASP A 146 12.47 8.05 23.86
CA ASP A 146 11.25 7.56 24.51
C ASP A 146 10.55 6.57 23.58
N ALA A 147 10.88 5.29 23.73
CA ALA A 147 10.34 4.20 22.91
C ALA A 147 9.80 3.05 23.76
N LYS A 148 8.62 2.54 23.40
CA LYS A 148 7.87 1.50 24.12
C LYS A 148 7.39 0.43 23.15
N ILE A 149 7.48 -0.84 23.55
CA ILE A 149 6.87 -1.95 22.82
C ILE A 149 5.53 -2.29 23.47
N ILE A 150 4.47 -2.36 22.67
CA ILE A 150 3.10 -2.62 23.10
C ILE A 150 2.62 -3.91 22.46
N VAL A 151 2.05 -4.81 23.27
CA VAL A 151 1.36 -6.02 22.80
C VAL A 151 -0.13 -5.74 22.72
N ALA A 152 -0.66 -5.61 21.51
CA ALA A 152 -2.06 -5.28 21.25
C ALA A 152 -3.02 -6.47 21.33
N GLY A 153 -2.52 -7.70 21.23
CA GLY A 153 -3.34 -8.90 21.14
C GLY A 153 -4.04 -9.05 19.79
N LEU A 154 -4.93 -10.05 19.71
CA LEU A 154 -5.60 -10.45 18.48
C LEU A 154 -6.75 -9.51 18.13
N SER A 155 -6.78 -8.98 16.90
CA SER A 155 -7.91 -8.21 16.41
C SER A 155 -9.21 -9.04 16.41
N THR A 156 -10.31 -8.38 16.76
CA THR A 156 -11.63 -9.01 16.83
C THR A 156 -12.70 -8.37 15.95
N THR A 157 -12.47 -7.17 15.41
CA THR A 157 -13.49 -6.40 14.66
C THR A 157 -12.96 -5.72 13.39
N CYS A 158 -11.65 -5.50 13.27
CA CYS A 158 -11.00 -4.79 12.14
C CYS A 158 -9.73 -5.55 11.68
N SER A 159 -8.91 -4.97 10.80
CA SER A 159 -7.63 -5.58 10.40
C SER A 159 -6.64 -5.58 11.58
N GLN A 160 -5.64 -6.47 11.56
CA GLN A 160 -4.63 -6.49 12.63
C GLN A 160 -3.79 -5.19 12.64
N LYS A 161 -3.48 -4.62 11.47
CA LYS A 161 -2.90 -3.26 11.33
C LYS A 161 -3.73 -2.23 12.10
N ILE A 162 -5.02 -2.11 11.79
CA ILE A 162 -5.90 -1.11 12.42
C ILE A 162 -6.05 -1.37 13.92
N HIS A 163 -6.19 -2.62 14.35
CA HIS A 163 -6.24 -2.96 15.78
C HIS A 163 -4.98 -2.49 16.51
N ASN A 164 -3.80 -2.75 15.96
CA ASN A 164 -2.53 -2.31 16.53
C ASN A 164 -2.42 -0.77 16.53
N GLN A 165 -2.86 -0.07 15.47
CA GLN A 165 -2.92 1.41 15.45
C GLN A 165 -3.82 1.96 16.55
N LEU A 166 -5.03 1.40 16.71
CA LEU A 166 -6.00 1.83 17.72
C LEU A 166 -5.49 1.58 19.15
N ILE A 167 -4.81 0.46 19.41
CA ILE A 167 -4.17 0.22 20.71
C ILE A 167 -2.99 1.18 20.94
N GLY A 168 -2.19 1.50 19.92
CA GLY A 168 -1.14 2.51 20.05
C GLY A 168 -1.71 3.90 20.39
N VAL A 169 -2.80 4.28 19.73
CA VAL A 169 -3.58 5.50 20.02
C VAL A 169 -4.16 5.50 21.44
N GLU A 170 -4.69 4.38 21.93
CA GLU A 170 -5.20 4.25 23.31
C GLU A 170 -4.08 4.37 24.36
N ARG A 171 -2.81 4.21 23.96
CA ARG A 171 -1.63 4.22 24.82
C ARG A 171 -0.71 5.43 24.63
N MET A 172 -1.05 6.35 23.71
CA MET A 172 -0.23 7.54 23.44
C MET A 172 -0.23 8.51 24.61
N HIS A 173 0.90 9.17 24.82
CA HIS A 173 1.09 10.19 25.84
C HIS A 173 -0.04 11.25 25.83
N GLU A 174 -0.54 11.63 26.99
CA GLU A 174 -1.74 12.50 27.12
C GLU A 174 -1.54 13.88 26.48
N GLU A 175 -0.34 14.43 26.58
CA GLU A 175 0.04 15.72 25.98
C GLU A 175 0.26 15.70 24.45
N SER A 176 0.29 14.53 23.80
CA SER A 176 0.56 14.48 22.35
C SER A 176 -0.51 15.25 21.58
N LYS A 177 -0.09 16.24 20.78
CA LYS A 177 -0.97 17.05 19.92
C LYS A 177 -1.27 16.33 18.61
N TYR A 178 -0.26 15.61 18.10
CA TYR A 178 -0.31 14.85 16.86
C TYR A 178 0.03 13.38 17.11
N VAL A 179 -0.56 12.53 16.27
CA VAL A 179 -0.21 11.12 16.13
C VAL A 179 0.25 10.88 14.69
N LEU A 180 1.34 10.13 14.51
CA LEU A 180 1.90 9.75 13.21
C LEU A 180 1.90 8.22 13.08
N PHE A 181 1.15 7.70 12.11
CA PHE A 181 1.21 6.30 11.72
C PHE A 181 2.33 6.10 10.71
N LEU A 182 3.29 5.24 11.07
CA LEU A 182 4.36 4.79 10.19
C LEU A 182 4.20 3.33 9.82
N ASP A 183 4.29 3.06 8.53
CA ASP A 183 4.57 1.72 8.02
C ASP A 183 6.05 1.34 8.27
N ASP A 184 6.35 0.05 8.27
CA ASP A 184 7.58 -0.52 8.82
C ASP A 184 8.69 -0.80 7.78
N ASP A 185 8.42 -0.49 6.52
CA ASP A 185 9.23 -0.82 5.35
C ASP A 185 9.87 0.40 4.64
N VAL A 186 9.74 1.62 5.19
CA VAL A 186 10.36 2.85 4.64
C VAL A 186 11.45 3.47 5.49
N ARG A 187 12.31 4.21 4.79
CA ARG A 187 13.36 5.05 5.38
C ARG A 187 12.89 6.50 5.46
N LEU A 188 12.81 7.05 6.67
CA LEU A 188 12.55 8.48 6.86
C LEU A 188 13.84 9.29 6.67
N HIS A 189 13.70 10.53 6.20
CA HIS A 189 14.77 11.51 6.30
C HIS A 189 14.71 12.20 7.69
N PRO A 190 15.81 12.72 8.24
CA PRO A 190 15.85 13.19 9.63
C PRO A 190 14.79 14.25 9.97
N GLY A 191 14.48 15.13 8.99
CA GLY A 191 13.47 16.19 9.10
C GLY A 191 12.02 15.77 8.84
N SER A 192 11.71 14.50 8.57
CA SER A 192 10.35 14.05 8.17
C SER A 192 9.25 14.51 9.12
N ILE A 193 9.43 14.30 10.43
CA ILE A 193 8.41 14.63 11.44
C ILE A 193 8.24 16.15 11.56
N GLY A 194 9.33 16.92 11.45
CA GLY A 194 9.29 18.38 11.44
C GLY A 194 8.56 18.94 10.23
N ALA A 195 8.89 18.45 9.03
CA ALA A 195 8.20 18.85 7.80
C ALA A 195 6.70 18.49 7.81
N LEU A 196 6.33 17.38 8.47
CA LEU A 196 4.93 17.05 8.68
C LEU A 196 4.26 18.02 9.67
N THR A 197 4.84 18.20 10.86
CA THR A 197 4.26 19.01 11.94
C THR A 197 4.15 20.49 11.60
N VAL A 198 5.16 21.07 10.93
CA VAL A 198 5.19 22.51 10.58
C VAL A 198 4.01 22.91 9.70
N GLU A 199 3.58 22.07 8.77
CA GLU A 199 2.41 22.37 7.94
C GLU A 199 1.09 22.18 8.72
N MET A 200 1.00 21.17 9.60
CA MET A 200 -0.14 20.99 10.52
C MET A 200 -0.33 22.21 11.44
N GLU A 201 0.76 22.82 11.92
CA GLU A 201 0.71 24.06 12.72
C GLU A 201 0.32 25.28 11.87
N LYS A 202 0.88 25.43 10.65
CA LYS A 202 0.53 26.52 9.72
C LYS A 202 -0.95 26.51 9.32
N ASN A 203 -1.56 25.33 9.24
CA ASN A 203 -2.96 25.19 8.84
C ASN A 203 -3.70 24.18 9.73
N PRO A 204 -4.29 24.65 10.86
CA PRO A 204 -5.08 23.83 11.77
C PRO A 204 -6.38 23.26 11.17
N GLU A 205 -6.71 23.57 9.91
CA GLU A 205 -7.76 22.86 9.20
C GLU A 205 -7.28 21.55 8.54
N ILE A 206 -5.98 21.23 8.62
CA ILE A 206 -5.47 19.95 8.18
C ILE A 206 -5.98 18.86 9.11
N PHE A 207 -6.45 17.76 8.53
CA PHE A 207 -6.99 16.62 9.27
C PHE A 207 -6.03 15.43 9.17
N ILE A 208 -5.54 15.19 7.96
CA ILE A 208 -4.48 14.22 7.68
C ILE A 208 -3.40 14.96 6.90
N GLN A 209 -2.15 14.69 7.27
CA GLN A 209 -1.01 15.02 6.46
C GLN A 209 -0.20 13.78 6.13
N THR A 210 0.23 13.68 4.89
CA THR A 210 0.84 12.49 4.34
C THR A 210 2.22 12.73 3.72
N GLY A 211 2.94 11.64 3.54
CA GLY A 211 4.17 11.52 2.76
C GLY A 211 4.11 10.19 2.02
N TYR A 212 5.09 9.88 1.19
CA TYR A 212 4.97 8.75 0.28
C TYR A 212 6.32 8.09 -0.05
N PRO A 213 6.32 6.84 -0.54
CA PRO A 213 7.53 6.14 -0.89
C PRO A 213 8.02 6.53 -2.29
N LEU A 214 9.34 6.64 -2.41
CA LEU A 214 10.04 6.58 -3.69
C LEU A 214 10.56 5.15 -3.86
N ASP A 215 9.83 4.37 -4.63
CA ASP A 215 10.12 2.98 -4.97
C ASP A 215 11.45 2.85 -5.72
N LEU A 216 12.39 2.08 -5.16
CA LEU A 216 13.72 1.83 -5.73
C LEU A 216 13.80 0.39 -6.29
N PRO A 217 13.72 0.19 -7.61
CA PRO A 217 13.67 -1.14 -8.21
C PRO A 217 15.01 -1.87 -8.06
N SER A 218 14.91 -3.12 -7.59
CA SER A 218 16.01 -4.07 -7.40
C SER A 218 16.28 -4.94 -8.64
N GLY A 219 15.70 -4.60 -9.80
CA GLY A 219 15.98 -5.25 -11.09
C GLY A 219 14.90 -6.23 -11.60
N SER A 220 13.71 -6.26 -10.99
CA SER A 220 12.57 -7.08 -11.45
C SER A 220 11.30 -6.25 -11.72
N LEU A 221 10.32 -6.85 -12.41
CA LEU A 221 9.27 -6.14 -13.18
C LEU A 221 8.05 -5.66 -12.37
N GLY A 222 7.99 -5.91 -11.06
CA GLY A 222 6.71 -5.93 -10.32
C GLY A 222 6.50 -4.80 -9.30
N SER A 223 6.96 -3.57 -9.52
CA SER A 223 7.12 -2.63 -8.40
C SER A 223 7.07 -1.13 -8.71
N TYR A 224 5.88 -0.53 -8.66
CA TYR A 224 5.62 0.91 -8.82
C TYR A 224 4.43 1.45 -7.97
N CYS A 225 4.24 0.99 -6.71
CA CYS A 225 3.10 1.47 -5.89
C CYS A 225 3.39 2.56 -4.92
N ILE A 226 2.36 3.37 -4.77
CA ILE A 226 2.40 4.44 -3.82
C ILE A 226 1.69 4.08 -2.52
N TYR A 227 2.43 4.27 -1.43
CA TYR A 227 1.98 4.26 -0.04
C TYR A 227 1.74 5.69 0.46
N GLU A 228 1.03 5.83 1.59
CA GLU A 228 0.78 7.10 2.27
C GLU A 228 0.96 6.92 3.77
N TYR A 229 1.86 7.73 4.33
CA TYR A 229 2.04 7.88 5.77
C TYR A 229 0.98 8.82 6.30
N HIS A 230 0.56 8.72 7.56
CA HIS A 230 -0.57 9.53 8.03
C HIS A 230 -0.25 10.19 9.38
N MET A 231 -0.10 11.51 9.40
CA MET A 231 -0.09 12.34 10.60
C MET A 231 -1.46 12.99 10.79
N MET A 232 -2.02 12.95 11.99
CA MET A 232 -3.32 13.54 12.32
C MET A 232 -3.28 14.22 13.69
N HIS A 233 -4.29 15.03 13.99
CA HIS A 233 -4.53 15.46 15.36
C HIS A 233 -4.85 14.26 16.26
N ALA A 234 -4.07 14.08 17.32
CA ALA A 234 -4.32 13.05 18.34
C ALA A 234 -5.72 13.22 18.97
N ASP A 235 -6.17 14.47 19.06
CA ASP A 235 -7.47 14.87 19.58
C ASP A 235 -8.67 14.36 18.75
N ASP A 236 -8.47 14.07 17.46
CA ASP A 236 -9.51 13.48 16.60
C ASP A 236 -9.70 11.99 16.90
N PHE A 237 -8.63 11.30 17.31
CA PHE A 237 -8.71 9.94 17.82
C PHE A 237 -9.21 9.88 19.27
N ARG A 238 -8.64 10.66 20.21
CA ARG A 238 -9.03 10.63 21.64
C ARG A 238 -10.52 10.88 21.86
N LYS A 239 -11.13 11.72 21.03
CA LYS A 239 -12.53 12.16 21.16
C LYS A 239 -13.45 11.54 20.10
N ASP A 240 -12.97 10.55 19.35
CA ASP A 240 -13.66 9.90 18.22
C ASP A 240 -14.34 10.91 17.27
N ARG A 241 -13.66 12.03 17.00
CA ARG A 241 -14.22 13.08 16.14
C ARG A 241 -14.38 12.51 14.75
N HIS A 242 -15.50 12.87 14.11
CA HIS A 242 -15.85 12.34 12.79
C HIS A 242 -15.97 10.80 12.74
N GLY A 243 -16.08 10.13 13.90
CA GLY A 243 -16.15 8.67 13.98
C GLY A 243 -14.86 7.95 13.61
N VAL A 244 -13.69 8.60 13.66
CA VAL A 244 -12.40 8.01 13.25
C VAL A 244 -12.11 6.67 13.92
N VAL A 245 -12.25 6.59 15.24
CA VAL A 245 -12.03 5.34 15.98
C VAL A 245 -13.18 4.36 15.76
N SER A 246 -14.43 4.83 15.78
CA SER A 246 -15.59 3.97 15.59
C SER A 246 -15.62 3.29 14.20
N GLU A 247 -15.39 4.04 13.12
CA GLU A 247 -15.38 3.52 11.76
C GLU A 247 -14.18 2.60 11.47
N LEU A 248 -13.00 2.92 11.99
CA LEU A 248 -11.84 2.02 11.90
C LEU A 248 -12.08 0.71 12.68
N ARG A 249 -12.67 0.79 13.87
CA ARG A 249 -12.94 -0.37 14.75
C ARG A 249 -14.06 -1.26 14.22
N ASP A 250 -15.10 -0.68 13.62
CA ASP A 250 -16.28 -1.40 13.12
C ASP A 250 -16.08 -1.92 11.68
N GLY A 251 -15.28 -2.99 11.56
CA GLY A 251 -15.11 -3.70 10.30
C GLY A 251 -14.05 -3.15 9.36
N GLY A 252 -13.34 -2.09 9.74
CA GLY A 252 -12.31 -1.44 8.93
C GLY A 252 -11.21 -2.41 8.49
N TYR A 253 -10.86 -2.37 7.20
CA TYR A 253 -9.76 -3.15 6.61
C TYR A 253 -8.55 -2.30 6.23
N SER A 254 -8.80 -1.19 5.54
CA SER A 254 -7.78 -0.20 5.16
C SER A 254 -8.01 1.09 5.96
N ASP A 255 -6.99 1.49 6.70
CA ASP A 255 -6.91 2.76 7.41
C ASP A 255 -7.00 3.91 6.40
N ASP A 256 -6.10 3.94 5.43
CA ASP A 256 -5.98 5.00 4.40
C ASP A 256 -7.33 5.33 3.74
N MET A 257 -8.05 4.31 3.27
CA MET A 257 -9.31 4.51 2.53
C MET A 257 -10.51 4.79 3.44
N THR A 258 -10.52 4.29 4.67
CA THR A 258 -11.51 4.67 5.68
C THR A 258 -11.33 6.14 6.07
N LEU A 259 -10.09 6.53 6.38
CA LEU A 259 -9.72 7.89 6.74
C LEU A 259 -9.95 8.89 5.60
N ALA A 260 -9.66 8.51 4.35
CA ALA A 260 -9.98 9.32 3.17
C ALA A 260 -11.48 9.50 2.95
N ALA A 261 -12.29 8.46 3.19
CA ALA A 261 -13.74 8.54 3.11
C ALA A 261 -14.33 9.46 4.20
N ILE A 262 -13.84 9.35 5.44
CA ILE A 262 -14.20 10.24 6.57
C ILE A 262 -13.82 11.69 6.24
N ALA A 263 -12.60 11.92 5.73
CA ALA A 263 -12.14 13.24 5.35
C ALA A 263 -13.03 13.87 4.26
N GLY A 264 -13.40 13.09 3.24
CA GLY A 264 -14.32 13.50 2.19
C GLY A 264 -15.73 13.81 2.71
N ALA A 265 -16.30 12.92 3.53
CA ALA A 265 -17.64 13.10 4.13
C ALA A 265 -17.73 14.36 5.00
N HIS A 266 -16.64 14.74 5.66
CA HIS A 266 -16.57 15.92 6.54
C HIS A 266 -15.84 17.14 5.93
N ASN A 267 -15.54 17.15 4.62
CA ASN A 267 -14.88 18.25 3.91
C ASN A 267 -13.52 18.70 4.53
N ARG A 268 -12.77 17.73 5.06
CA ARG A 268 -11.46 17.89 5.72
C ARG A 268 -10.27 17.83 4.72
N LEU A 269 -9.03 17.97 5.19
CA LEU A 269 -7.82 18.02 4.33
C LEU A 269 -7.03 16.74 4.39
N ILE A 270 -6.48 16.35 3.24
CA ILE A 270 -5.35 15.43 3.12
C ILE A 270 -4.24 16.15 2.34
N THR A 271 -3.28 16.74 3.05
CA THR A 271 -2.11 17.45 2.45
C THR A 271 -0.90 16.54 2.43
N SER A 272 0.09 16.83 1.59
CA SER A 272 1.42 16.24 1.75
C SER A 272 2.50 17.22 1.30
N PRO A 273 3.52 17.49 2.14
CA PRO A 273 4.65 18.36 1.78
C PRO A 273 5.42 17.80 0.59
N PRO A 274 5.98 18.66 -0.28
CA PRO A 274 6.80 18.18 -1.40
C PRO A 274 8.06 17.42 -0.97
N VAL A 275 8.52 17.63 0.26
CA VAL A 275 9.70 16.96 0.86
C VAL A 275 9.38 15.61 1.52
N ALA A 276 8.11 15.27 1.73
CA ALA A 276 7.70 14.03 2.41
C ALA A 276 7.81 12.81 1.46
N VAL A 277 9.05 12.49 1.08
CA VAL A 277 9.46 11.51 0.06
C VAL A 277 10.43 10.53 0.69
N PHE A 278 10.08 9.26 0.74
CA PHE A 278 10.76 8.26 1.57
C PHE A 278 11.31 7.12 0.72
N PRO A 279 12.64 6.91 0.61
CA PRO A 279 13.19 5.80 -0.16
C PRO A 279 12.67 4.43 0.33
N HIS A 280 12.04 3.68 -0.58
CA HIS A 280 11.50 2.35 -0.33
C HIS A 280 12.23 1.30 -1.21
N PRO A 281 13.11 0.46 -0.63
CA PRO A 281 13.81 -0.58 -1.37
C PRO A 281 12.87 -1.76 -1.68
N LEU A 282 12.70 -2.07 -2.96
CA LEU A 282 11.78 -3.11 -3.40
C LEU A 282 12.42 -4.50 -3.29
N ALA A 283 11.68 -5.49 -2.77
CA ALA A 283 12.17 -6.84 -2.60
C ALA A 283 12.66 -7.46 -3.92
N SER A 284 13.73 -8.25 -3.88
CA SER A 284 14.36 -8.84 -5.06
C SER A 284 13.72 -10.16 -5.50
N ASP A 285 12.99 -10.84 -4.61
CA ASP A 285 12.44 -12.19 -4.80
C ASP A 285 10.97 -12.18 -5.29
N LEU A 286 10.74 -11.44 -6.38
CA LEU A 286 9.40 -11.23 -6.94
C LEU A 286 8.99 -12.39 -7.86
N ASN A 287 7.77 -12.88 -7.66
CA ASN A 287 7.13 -13.85 -8.53
C ASN A 287 5.67 -13.47 -8.76
N PHE A 288 5.07 -14.00 -9.82
CA PHE A 288 3.70 -13.67 -10.22
C PHE A 288 2.65 -13.97 -9.13
N SER A 289 2.87 -14.95 -8.26
CA SER A 289 1.93 -15.26 -7.17
C SER A 289 1.89 -14.17 -6.10
N ARG A 290 3.06 -13.60 -5.75
CA ARG A 290 3.15 -12.42 -4.87
C ARG A 290 2.47 -11.24 -5.54
N TYR A 291 2.93 -10.86 -6.74
CA TYR A 291 2.41 -9.70 -7.48
C TYR A 291 0.90 -9.78 -7.69
N TRP A 292 0.38 -10.98 -7.98
CA TRP A 292 -1.06 -11.21 -8.05
C TRP A 292 -1.74 -11.03 -6.69
N ASN A 293 -1.27 -11.67 -5.61
CA ASN A 293 -1.84 -11.48 -4.27
C ASN A 293 -1.81 -10.02 -3.83
N TYR A 294 -0.83 -9.27 -4.31
CA TYR A 294 -0.71 -7.86 -4.06
C TYR A 294 -1.69 -7.00 -4.86
N LEU A 295 -1.72 -7.15 -6.18
CA LEU A 295 -2.70 -6.49 -7.05
C LEU A 295 -4.14 -6.83 -6.60
N ARG A 296 -4.32 -8.02 -6.00
CA ARG A 296 -5.53 -8.44 -5.27
C ARG A 296 -5.76 -7.60 -4.02
N LYS A 297 -4.82 -7.45 -3.07
CA LYS A 297 -4.97 -6.54 -1.90
C LYS A 297 -5.43 -5.15 -2.36
N GLN A 298 -4.77 -4.60 -3.38
CA GLN A 298 -5.01 -3.24 -3.86
C GLN A 298 -6.34 -3.00 -4.56
N THR A 299 -7.02 -4.05 -5.04
CA THR A 299 -8.39 -3.97 -5.52
C THR A 299 -9.40 -4.35 -4.44
N PHE A 300 -9.04 -5.26 -3.53
CA PHE A 300 -9.85 -5.74 -2.42
C PHE A 300 -10.26 -4.62 -1.46
N VAL A 301 -9.37 -3.64 -1.26
CA VAL A 301 -9.64 -2.43 -0.46
C VAL A 301 -10.89 -1.69 -0.95
N LEU A 302 -11.15 -1.66 -2.26
CA LEU A 302 -12.32 -0.99 -2.84
C LEU A 302 -13.65 -1.74 -2.58
N GLU A 303 -13.59 -3.00 -2.13
CA GLU A 303 -14.75 -3.73 -1.64
C GLU A 303 -15.01 -3.50 -0.15
N SER A 304 -14.04 -2.96 0.59
CA SER A 304 -14.22 -2.55 1.99
C SER A 304 -14.85 -1.16 2.09
N TYR A 305 -15.80 -0.98 3.01
CA TYR A 305 -16.46 0.30 3.27
C TYR A 305 -17.17 0.31 4.63
N THR A 306 -17.20 1.48 5.24
CA THR A 306 -17.84 1.75 6.53
C THR A 306 -19.25 2.33 6.38
N THR A 307 -19.45 3.16 5.36
CA THR A 307 -20.71 3.87 5.07
C THR A 307 -21.17 3.70 3.63
N LYS A 308 -22.44 4.02 3.34
CA LYS A 308 -22.99 4.00 1.98
C LYS A 308 -22.32 5.01 1.04
N VAL A 309 -21.83 6.14 1.58
CA VAL A 309 -21.09 7.15 0.80
C VAL A 309 -19.71 6.60 0.42
N ASN A 310 -19.00 6.00 1.37
CA ASN A 310 -17.73 5.29 1.14
C ASN A 310 -17.90 4.20 0.06
N TRP A 311 -18.96 3.37 0.13
CA TRP A 311 -19.27 2.38 -0.91
C TRP A 311 -19.47 2.99 -2.30
N ILE A 312 -20.22 4.10 -2.43
CA ILE A 312 -20.42 4.78 -3.72
C ILE A 312 -19.08 5.32 -4.25
N MET A 313 -18.26 5.94 -3.39
CA MET A 313 -16.94 6.45 -3.76
C MET A 313 -16.02 5.33 -4.26
N ASN A 314 -15.95 4.21 -3.53
CA ASN A 314 -15.10 3.09 -3.92
C ASN A 314 -15.60 2.41 -5.20
N ARG A 315 -16.92 2.33 -5.42
CA ARG A 315 -17.51 1.81 -6.66
C ARG A 315 -17.25 2.74 -7.86
N ALA A 316 -17.27 4.06 -7.65
CA ALA A 316 -16.88 5.03 -8.67
C ALA A 316 -15.37 4.92 -9.01
N LEU A 317 -14.51 4.87 -7.98
CA LEU A 317 -13.06 4.71 -8.14
C LEU A 317 -12.71 3.40 -8.86
N PHE A 318 -13.32 2.28 -8.48
CA PHE A 318 -13.24 0.99 -9.17
C PHE A 318 -13.56 1.14 -10.67
N SER A 319 -14.70 1.76 -10.99
CA SER A 319 -15.22 1.83 -12.36
C SER A 319 -14.34 2.74 -13.23
N THR A 320 -13.98 3.91 -12.71
CA THR A 320 -13.09 4.86 -13.38
C THR A 320 -11.69 4.29 -13.57
N HIS A 321 -11.15 3.57 -12.58
CA HIS A 321 -9.84 2.94 -12.70
C HIS A 321 -9.85 1.82 -13.74
N CYS A 322 -10.89 0.98 -13.77
CA CYS A 322 -11.00 -0.07 -14.80
C CYS A 322 -11.06 0.52 -16.21
N TYR A 323 -11.89 1.56 -16.38
CA TYR A 323 -12.05 2.28 -17.65
C TYR A 323 -10.72 2.86 -18.15
N LEU A 324 -10.02 3.62 -17.30
CA LEU A 324 -8.75 4.25 -17.69
C LEU A 324 -7.64 3.24 -17.91
N SER A 325 -7.58 2.16 -17.15
CA SER A 325 -6.55 1.14 -17.28
C SER A 325 -6.66 0.38 -18.62
N TRP A 326 -7.86 -0.01 -19.04
CA TRP A 326 -8.03 -0.60 -20.38
C TRP A 326 -8.07 0.44 -21.52
N GLY A 327 -8.50 1.67 -21.25
CA GLY A 327 -8.36 2.80 -22.19
C GLY A 327 -6.90 3.19 -22.47
N PHE A 328 -6.00 2.97 -21.50
CA PHE A 328 -4.56 3.08 -21.68
C PHE A 328 -3.98 1.91 -22.49
N VAL A 329 -4.35 0.66 -22.17
CA VAL A 329 -3.75 -0.54 -22.80
C VAL A 329 -4.25 -0.81 -24.22
N ALA A 330 -5.55 -0.66 -24.51
CA ALA A 330 -6.13 -0.99 -25.81
C ALA A 330 -5.44 -0.32 -27.02
N PRO A 331 -5.07 0.98 -26.99
CA PRO A 331 -4.27 1.61 -28.04
C PRO A 331 -2.98 0.86 -28.39
N TYR A 332 -2.25 0.30 -27.41
CA TYR A 332 -1.02 -0.44 -27.67
C TYR A 332 -1.29 -1.78 -28.37
N CYS A 333 -2.37 -2.47 -28.01
CA CYS A 333 -2.82 -3.65 -28.74
C CYS A 333 -3.17 -3.32 -30.20
N MET A 334 -3.82 -2.18 -30.45
CA MET A 334 -4.12 -1.70 -31.81
C MET A 334 -2.86 -1.32 -32.58
N ALA A 335 -1.92 -0.62 -31.94
CA ALA A 335 -0.65 -0.22 -32.54
C ALA A 335 0.22 -1.42 -32.97
N VAL A 336 0.26 -2.49 -32.17
CA VAL A 336 0.95 -3.75 -32.56
C VAL A 336 0.35 -4.33 -33.85
N VAL A 337 -0.98 -4.35 -33.98
CA VAL A 337 -1.66 -4.82 -35.20
C VAL A 337 -1.40 -3.89 -36.39
N HIS A 338 -1.40 -2.57 -36.19
CA HIS A 338 -1.06 -1.61 -37.24
C HIS A 338 0.37 -1.78 -37.76
N VAL A 339 1.35 -1.94 -36.86
CA VAL A 339 2.76 -2.18 -37.20
C VAL A 339 2.95 -3.54 -37.88
N ALA A 340 2.33 -4.61 -37.36
CA ALA A 340 2.41 -5.94 -37.97
C ALA A 340 1.82 -5.95 -39.40
N ALA A 341 0.65 -5.35 -39.61
CA ALA A 341 0.03 -5.23 -40.93
C ALA A 341 0.92 -4.44 -41.93
N ALA A 342 1.57 -3.37 -41.47
CA ALA A 342 2.50 -2.60 -42.31
C ALA A 342 3.76 -3.41 -42.70
N LEU A 343 4.32 -4.19 -41.78
CA LEU A 343 5.46 -5.08 -42.05
C LEU A 343 5.09 -6.21 -43.03
N SER A 344 3.89 -6.79 -42.90
CA SER A 344 3.35 -7.78 -43.84
C SER A 344 3.21 -7.21 -45.26
N ILE A 345 2.70 -5.98 -45.40
CA ILE A 345 2.59 -5.31 -46.71
C ILE A 345 3.97 -4.98 -47.30
N HIS A 346 4.87 -4.42 -46.49
CA HIS A 346 6.21 -4.01 -46.94
C HIS A 346 7.03 -5.21 -47.44
N SER A 347 6.97 -6.34 -46.73
CA SER A 347 7.70 -7.57 -47.09
C SER A 347 7.14 -8.30 -48.32
N LYS A 348 5.86 -8.06 -48.69
CA LYS A 348 5.17 -8.78 -49.78
C LYS A 348 4.78 -7.91 -50.98
N GLY A 349 5.06 -6.60 -50.98
CA GLY A 349 4.91 -5.72 -52.15
C GLY A 349 3.46 -5.55 -52.63
N GLN A 350 2.53 -5.26 -51.71
CA GLN A 350 1.08 -5.26 -51.98
C GLN A 350 0.53 -3.92 -52.55
N SER A 351 -0.80 -3.84 -52.70
CA SER A 351 -1.48 -2.86 -53.56
C SER A 351 -1.53 -1.43 -52.98
N LEU A 352 -1.67 -0.45 -53.88
CA LEU A 352 -1.71 0.99 -53.58
C LEU A 352 -2.82 1.38 -52.57
N GLN A 353 -3.93 0.64 -52.55
CA GLN A 353 -5.05 0.89 -51.63
C GLN A 353 -4.78 0.36 -50.22
N ASP A 354 -3.99 -0.71 -50.09
CA ASP A 354 -3.55 -1.26 -48.80
C ASP A 354 -2.52 -0.32 -48.14
N THR A 355 -1.63 0.27 -48.94
CA THR A 355 -0.61 1.24 -48.51
C THR A 355 -1.24 2.50 -47.90
N ALA A 356 -2.26 3.09 -48.52
CA ALA A 356 -2.89 4.32 -48.01
C ALA A 356 -3.59 4.11 -46.65
N LEU A 357 -4.22 2.96 -46.43
CA LEU A 357 -4.93 2.68 -45.17
C LEU A 357 -3.97 2.24 -44.05
N THR A 358 -2.85 1.60 -44.39
CA THR A 358 -1.79 1.33 -43.41
C THR A 358 -0.97 2.55 -43.05
N SER A 359 -0.83 3.55 -43.93
CA SER A 359 -0.33 4.89 -43.55
C SER A 359 -1.10 5.44 -42.36
N ARG A 360 -2.44 5.43 -42.42
CA ARG A 360 -3.30 5.92 -41.32
C ARG A 360 -3.13 5.11 -40.03
N GLY A 361 -2.97 3.79 -40.12
CA GLY A 361 -2.68 2.94 -38.95
C GLY A 361 -1.31 3.25 -38.33
N LEU A 362 -0.29 3.51 -39.16
CA LEU A 362 1.04 3.93 -38.71
C LEU A 362 1.06 5.35 -38.14
N GLU A 363 0.26 6.28 -38.67
CA GLU A 363 0.08 7.62 -38.11
C GLU A 363 -0.49 7.55 -36.68
N LEU A 364 -1.47 6.68 -36.45
CA LEU A 364 -2.05 6.43 -35.11
C LEU A 364 -1.03 5.76 -34.16
N ALA A 365 -0.29 4.75 -34.64
CA ALA A 365 0.76 4.12 -33.86
C ALA A 365 1.92 5.09 -33.53
N GLY A 366 2.28 5.98 -34.47
CA GLY A 366 3.27 7.03 -34.29
C GLY A 366 2.82 8.10 -33.31
N GLY A 367 1.55 8.52 -33.35
CA GLY A 367 0.95 9.41 -32.37
C GLY A 367 0.99 8.82 -30.96
N LEU A 368 0.68 7.52 -30.81
CA LEU A 368 0.82 6.80 -29.54
C LEU A 368 2.27 6.78 -29.05
N ALA A 369 3.22 6.48 -29.94
CA ALA A 369 4.65 6.42 -29.61
C ALA A 369 5.18 7.79 -29.14
N ILE A 370 4.77 8.89 -29.75
CA ILE A 370 5.11 10.25 -29.31
C ILE A 370 4.53 10.53 -27.91
N CYS A 371 3.26 10.20 -27.68
CA CYS A 371 2.63 10.40 -26.37
C CYS A 371 3.33 9.56 -25.28
N THR A 372 3.67 8.31 -25.59
CA THR A 372 4.41 7.38 -24.71
C THR A 372 5.81 7.90 -24.41
N PHE A 373 6.51 8.48 -25.40
CA PHE A 373 7.82 9.07 -25.20
C PHE A 373 7.76 10.28 -24.25
N LEU A 374 6.78 11.18 -24.44
CA LEU A 374 6.56 12.33 -23.55
C LEU A 374 6.18 11.89 -22.13
N GLU A 375 5.37 10.84 -22.01
CA GLU A 375 5.02 10.18 -20.74
C GLU A 375 6.27 9.68 -20.02
N LEU A 376 7.05 8.77 -20.63
CA LEU A 376 8.26 8.20 -20.03
C LEU A 376 9.34 9.24 -19.73
N LEU A 377 9.53 10.24 -20.60
CA LEU A 377 10.47 11.34 -20.37
C LEU A 377 10.06 12.18 -19.14
N SER A 378 8.76 12.41 -18.97
CA SER A 378 8.21 13.16 -17.83
C SER A 378 8.34 12.37 -16.52
N MET A 379 8.08 11.05 -16.56
CA MET A 379 8.32 10.16 -15.42
C MET A 379 9.79 10.16 -15.02
N TRP A 380 10.70 9.89 -15.97
CA TRP A 380 12.15 9.89 -15.70
C TRP A 380 12.64 11.21 -15.11
N ASN A 381 12.17 12.35 -15.63
CA ASN A 381 12.53 13.65 -15.09
C ASN A 381 12.04 13.83 -13.64
N LEU A 382 10.81 13.41 -13.32
CA LEU A 382 10.29 13.40 -11.95
C LEU A 382 11.13 12.49 -11.04
N THR A 383 11.35 11.22 -11.39
CA THR A 383 12.11 10.28 -10.56
C THR A 383 13.55 10.77 -10.34
N ARG A 384 14.18 11.39 -11.34
CA ARG A 384 15.50 12.03 -11.19
C ARG A 384 15.49 13.16 -10.16
N ILE A 385 14.43 13.96 -10.15
CA ILE A 385 14.25 15.06 -9.19
C ILE A 385 13.95 14.51 -7.79
N GLU A 386 13.15 13.45 -7.66
CA GLU A 386 12.86 12.81 -6.37
C GLU A 386 14.11 12.14 -5.78
N VAL A 387 14.92 11.44 -6.57
CA VAL A 387 16.23 10.92 -6.12
C VAL A 387 17.17 12.04 -5.66
N GLN A 388 17.25 13.15 -6.42
CA GLN A 388 18.03 14.32 -5.99
C GLN A 388 17.50 14.96 -4.71
N LEU A 389 16.18 14.94 -4.50
CA LEU A 389 15.54 15.45 -3.29
C LEU A 389 15.86 14.57 -2.08
N CYS A 390 15.69 13.24 -2.18
CA CYS A 390 16.02 12.30 -1.11
C CYS A 390 17.50 12.40 -0.68
N ASN A 391 18.42 12.53 -1.64
CA ASN A 391 19.85 12.67 -1.33
C ASN A 391 20.21 14.01 -0.65
N LEU A 392 19.42 15.07 -0.87
CA LEU A 392 19.58 16.34 -0.15
C LEU A 392 18.94 16.31 1.23
N LEU A 393 17.84 15.57 1.39
CA LEU A 393 17.11 15.45 2.66
C LEU A 393 17.82 14.52 3.66
N SER A 394 18.62 13.56 3.18
CA SER A 394 19.36 12.59 4.00
C SER A 394 20.87 12.61 3.69
N PRO A 395 21.61 13.68 4.02
CA PRO A 395 23.03 13.83 3.65
C PRO A 395 23.97 12.79 4.27
N GLU A 396 23.59 12.17 5.38
CA GLU A 396 24.35 11.10 6.06
C GLU A 396 24.06 9.70 5.51
N ALA A 397 23.00 9.54 4.70
CA ALA A 397 22.62 8.25 4.14
C ALA A 397 23.41 7.95 2.84
N PRO A 398 23.63 6.66 2.50
CA PRO A 398 24.19 6.29 1.20
C PRO A 398 23.34 6.87 0.05
N PRO A 399 23.96 7.53 -0.95
CA PRO A 399 23.22 8.22 -1.99
C PRO A 399 22.43 7.24 -2.87
N VAL A 400 21.14 7.53 -3.03
CA VAL A 400 20.25 6.83 -3.96
C VAL A 400 20.60 7.24 -5.39
N SER A 401 20.46 6.33 -6.36
CA SER A 401 20.68 6.62 -7.78
C SER A 401 19.64 5.95 -8.68
N LEU A 402 19.51 6.45 -9.91
CA LEU A 402 18.69 5.81 -10.95
C LEU A 402 19.42 4.65 -11.66
N GLY A 403 20.61 4.24 -11.22
CA GLY A 403 21.46 3.29 -11.95
C GLY A 403 20.84 1.90 -12.16
N SER A 404 19.89 1.48 -11.30
CA SER A 404 19.17 0.21 -11.43
C SER A 404 17.92 0.26 -12.31
N TYR A 405 17.50 1.43 -12.79
CA TYR A 405 16.24 1.58 -13.53
C TYR A 405 16.39 1.15 -15.01
N ASN A 406 15.61 0.15 -15.41
CA ASN A 406 15.40 -0.19 -16.82
C ASN A 406 14.04 0.34 -17.30
N TRP A 407 14.05 1.50 -17.96
CA TRP A 407 12.85 2.21 -18.43
C TRP A 407 11.98 1.44 -19.42
N CYS A 408 12.55 0.47 -20.15
CA CYS A 408 11.77 -0.45 -20.98
C CYS A 408 10.93 -1.41 -20.11
N LEU A 409 11.53 -1.96 -19.05
CA LEU A 409 10.80 -2.81 -18.08
C LEU A 409 9.78 -2.01 -17.26
N VAL A 410 10.05 -0.73 -16.94
CA VAL A 410 9.04 0.17 -16.32
C VAL A 410 7.81 0.32 -17.21
N PHE A 411 8.01 0.61 -18.50
CA PHE A 411 6.90 0.72 -19.45
C PHE A 411 6.11 -0.59 -19.60
N ILE A 412 6.80 -1.73 -19.70
CA ILE A 412 6.15 -3.05 -19.76
C ILE A 412 5.36 -3.31 -18.46
N ALA A 413 5.91 -2.98 -17.29
CA ALA A 413 5.21 -3.11 -16.02
C ALA A 413 3.91 -2.29 -15.98
N MET A 414 3.95 -1.03 -16.45
CA MET A 414 2.76 -0.17 -16.55
C MET A 414 1.66 -0.77 -17.43
N LEU A 415 2.04 -1.39 -18.57
CA LEU A 415 1.09 -2.06 -19.46
C LEU A 415 0.49 -3.32 -18.83
N VAL A 416 1.34 -4.20 -18.30
CA VAL A 416 0.94 -5.46 -17.64
C VAL A 416 0.01 -5.19 -16.48
N ASP A 417 0.33 -4.19 -15.66
CA ASP A 417 -0.46 -3.83 -14.49
C ASP A 417 -1.83 -3.27 -14.87
N ASN A 418 -1.89 -2.29 -15.77
CA ASN A 418 -3.17 -1.73 -16.22
C ASN A 418 -4.01 -2.77 -16.98
N PHE A 419 -3.39 -3.76 -17.63
CA PHE A 419 -4.11 -4.88 -18.23
C PHE A 419 -4.75 -5.79 -17.16
N LEU A 420 -3.97 -6.16 -16.13
CA LEU A 420 -4.39 -7.09 -15.08
C LEU A 420 -5.31 -6.44 -14.03
N TYR A 421 -5.27 -5.12 -13.84
CA TYR A 421 -6.04 -4.44 -12.82
C TYR A 421 -7.55 -4.74 -12.88
N PRO A 422 -8.26 -4.60 -14.02
CA PRO A 422 -9.70 -4.91 -14.07
C PRO A 422 -10.00 -6.38 -13.80
N ILE A 423 -9.11 -7.30 -14.20
CA ILE A 423 -9.24 -8.74 -13.94
C ILE A 423 -9.14 -9.00 -12.42
N SER A 424 -8.16 -8.40 -11.75
CA SER A 424 -8.01 -8.45 -10.29
C SER A 424 -9.20 -7.82 -9.57
N ALA A 425 -9.71 -6.70 -10.08
CA ALA A 425 -10.82 -5.95 -9.52
C ALA A 425 -12.14 -6.73 -9.59
N ILE A 426 -12.47 -7.30 -10.76
CA ILE A 426 -13.59 -8.24 -10.94
C ILE A 426 -13.44 -9.42 -9.98
N ARG A 427 -12.23 -10.00 -9.88
CA ARG A 427 -11.94 -11.09 -8.94
C ARG A 427 -12.06 -10.67 -7.46
N SER A 428 -11.95 -9.39 -7.12
CA SER A 428 -12.15 -8.86 -5.75
C SER A 428 -13.62 -8.76 -5.43
N HIS A 429 -14.39 -8.22 -6.35
CA HIS A 429 -15.84 -8.12 -6.21
C HIS A 429 -16.49 -9.50 -5.98
N PHE A 430 -16.13 -10.51 -6.78
CA PHE A 430 -16.68 -11.86 -6.64
C PHE A 430 -16.04 -12.72 -5.53
N CYS A 431 -14.90 -12.33 -4.99
CA CYS A 431 -14.24 -13.09 -3.91
C CYS A 431 -13.81 -12.15 -2.80
N GLN A 432 -14.73 -12.02 -1.84
CA GLN A 432 -14.64 -11.25 -0.61
C GLN A 432 -13.71 -11.92 0.42
N SER A 433 -12.56 -12.46 -0.01
CA SER A 433 -11.46 -12.91 0.84
C SER A 433 -10.08 -12.57 0.27
N ILE A 434 -9.12 -12.36 1.17
CA ILE A 434 -7.72 -12.09 0.87
C ILE A 434 -6.81 -12.67 1.97
N ASN A 435 -5.57 -13.05 1.61
CA ASN A 435 -4.53 -13.40 2.57
C ASN A 435 -3.50 -12.27 2.61
N TRP A 436 -3.23 -11.74 3.80
CA TRP A 436 -2.21 -10.75 4.06
C TRP A 436 -1.41 -11.24 5.28
N SER A 437 -0.11 -11.50 5.07
CA SER A 437 0.83 -11.92 6.12
C SER A 437 0.34 -13.09 6.97
N GLY A 438 -0.21 -14.12 6.31
CA GLY A 438 -0.70 -15.35 6.97
C GLY A 438 -2.08 -15.20 7.63
N ILE A 439 -2.64 -13.99 7.68
CA ILE A 439 -3.97 -13.69 8.19
C ILE A 439 -4.96 -13.67 7.02
N ARG A 440 -6.02 -14.48 7.11
CA ARG A 440 -7.07 -14.55 6.08
C ARG A 440 -8.25 -13.66 6.48
N TYR A 441 -8.37 -12.53 5.80
CA TYR A 441 -9.48 -11.60 5.96
C TYR A 441 -10.65 -11.97 5.04
N HIS A 442 -11.88 -11.76 5.54
CA HIS A 442 -13.11 -11.98 4.80
C HIS A 442 -14.03 -10.78 4.97
N LEU A 443 -14.50 -10.20 3.87
CA LEU A 443 -15.47 -9.12 3.93
C LEU A 443 -16.91 -9.67 3.88
N LYS A 444 -17.79 -9.05 4.66
CA LYS A 444 -19.24 -9.20 4.58
C LYS A 444 -19.83 -7.80 4.72
N ASP A 445 -20.70 -7.42 3.79
CA ASP A 445 -21.36 -6.10 3.81
C ASP A 445 -20.36 -4.92 3.92
N GLY A 446 -19.20 -5.04 3.25
CA GLY A 446 -18.11 -4.06 3.26
C GLY A 446 -17.13 -4.14 4.45
N LYS A 447 -17.44 -4.97 5.45
CA LYS A 447 -16.74 -5.02 6.74
C LYS A 447 -16.04 -6.34 6.96
N ILE A 448 -14.91 -6.33 7.70
CA ILE A 448 -14.26 -7.56 8.13
C ILE A 448 -15.22 -8.39 8.98
N SER A 449 -15.37 -9.64 8.59
CA SER A 449 -16.23 -10.62 9.24
C SER A 449 -15.42 -11.82 9.71
N LYS A 450 -15.75 -12.32 10.90
CA LYS A 450 -15.15 -13.53 11.46
C LYS A 450 -15.81 -14.77 10.90
N TRP A 451 -15.00 -15.74 10.51
CA TRP A 451 -15.48 -17.11 10.32
C TRP A 451 -15.59 -17.80 11.68
N ARG A 452 -16.83 -18.00 12.14
CA ARG A 452 -17.09 -19.03 13.15
C ARG A 452 -16.93 -20.39 12.49
N TRP A 453 -15.87 -21.11 12.85
CA TRP A 453 -15.85 -22.57 12.69
C TRP A 453 -17.12 -23.13 13.35
N ARG A 454 -18.00 -23.76 12.57
CA ARG A 454 -19.04 -24.61 13.15
C ARG A 454 -18.31 -25.71 13.91
N ARG A 455 -18.57 -25.79 15.22
CA ARG A 455 -18.00 -26.82 16.09
C ARG A 455 -18.38 -28.19 15.52
N VAL A 456 -17.46 -28.84 14.82
CA VAL A 456 -17.58 -30.26 14.52
C VAL A 456 -17.67 -30.94 15.89
N ARG A 457 -18.83 -31.51 16.22
CA ARG A 457 -18.89 -32.44 17.33
C ARG A 457 -18.00 -33.60 16.92
N LEU A 458 -16.83 -33.71 17.55
CA LEU A 458 -16.20 -35.02 17.69
C LEU A 458 -17.24 -35.89 18.40
N LEU A 459 -17.93 -36.72 17.62
CA LEU A 459 -18.63 -37.88 18.16
C LEU A 459 -17.53 -38.73 18.78
N SER A 460 -17.48 -38.81 20.11
CA SER A 460 -16.62 -39.78 20.78
C SER A 460 -16.89 -41.15 20.17
N PRO A 461 -15.85 -41.92 19.80
CA PRO A 461 -16.03 -43.32 19.47
C PRO A 461 -16.67 -43.99 20.69
N ALA A 462 -17.89 -44.52 20.53
CA ALA A 462 -18.46 -45.40 21.54
C ALA A 462 -17.54 -46.64 21.64
N ALA A 463 -17.22 -47.05 22.86
CA ALA A 463 -16.31 -48.16 23.08
C ALA A 463 -16.90 -49.47 22.54
N THR A 464 -16.17 -50.12 21.63
CA THR A 464 -16.48 -51.49 21.18
C THR A 464 -15.21 -52.33 21.10
N THR A 465 -14.46 -52.42 22.19
CA THR A 465 -13.38 -53.40 22.35
C THR A 465 -13.97 -54.75 22.75
N ARG A 466 -14.05 -55.67 21.79
CA ARG A 466 -14.00 -57.12 22.05
C ARG A 466 -12.66 -57.65 21.55
N SER A 467 -11.80 -58.03 22.48
CA SER A 467 -10.61 -58.85 22.23
C SER A 467 -10.86 -60.27 22.74
N PRO A 468 -10.44 -61.32 22.02
CA PRO A 468 -10.45 -62.68 22.54
C PRO A 468 -9.31 -62.91 23.53
N LEU A 469 -9.52 -63.89 24.42
CA LEU A 469 -8.56 -64.40 25.41
C LEU A 469 -7.36 -65.11 24.76
N PRO A 470 -6.20 -65.14 25.43
CA PRO A 470 -5.33 -66.30 25.50
C PRO A 470 -5.51 -67.06 26.83
N SER A 471 -5.20 -68.36 26.81
CA SER A 471 -5.34 -69.31 27.92
C SER A 471 -4.07 -69.47 28.77
N ASP A 472 -4.29 -69.83 30.04
CA ASP A 472 -3.51 -70.68 30.97
C ASP A 472 -1.97 -70.84 30.81
N ASP A 473 -1.23 -70.63 31.91
CA ASP A 473 -0.71 -71.72 32.76
C ASP A 473 0.25 -71.20 33.86
N GLY A 474 0.31 -71.87 35.03
CA GLY A 474 1.47 -71.81 35.96
C GLY A 474 1.20 -71.43 37.43
N GLU A 475 1.29 -72.41 38.34
CA GLU A 475 1.22 -72.27 39.82
C GLU A 475 2.53 -71.80 40.47
N CYS A 476 2.46 -71.20 41.69
CA CYS A 476 3.01 -71.78 42.93
C CYS A 476 3.05 -70.82 44.16
N ASP A 477 2.28 -71.19 45.19
CA ASP A 477 2.58 -71.23 46.64
C ASP A 477 3.12 -70.04 47.50
N LEU A 478 2.25 -69.65 48.45
CA LEU A 478 2.44 -69.59 49.91
C LEU A 478 3.55 -68.70 50.53
N LEU A 479 3.14 -67.64 51.25
CA LEU A 479 3.29 -67.49 52.73
C LEU A 479 2.65 -66.18 53.26
N SER A 480 2.30 -66.15 54.55
CA SER A 480 1.71 -65.00 55.29
C SER A 480 2.31 -64.96 56.72
N PRO A 481 2.07 -63.95 57.60
CA PRO A 481 1.20 -62.76 57.50
C PRO A 481 1.80 -61.42 58.03
N ALA A 482 0.95 -60.39 58.19
CA ALA A 482 1.12 -59.10 58.91
C ALA A 482 2.01 -58.02 58.24
N THR A 483 1.51 -56.82 57.94
CA THR A 483 1.30 -55.70 58.92
C THR A 483 0.41 -54.59 58.33
N THR A 484 -0.26 -53.81 59.18
CA THR A 484 -1.17 -52.68 58.88
C THR A 484 -0.56 -51.49 58.12
N ALA A 485 -1.29 -50.96 57.12
CA ALA A 485 -1.75 -49.55 57.05
C ALA A 485 -2.47 -49.25 55.70
N SER A 486 -3.60 -48.53 55.74
CA SER A 486 -4.36 -48.15 54.54
C SER A 486 -3.91 -46.79 53.97
N ALA A 487 -3.73 -46.71 52.65
CA ALA A 487 -3.47 -45.46 51.93
C ALA A 487 -4.67 -45.09 51.03
N ILE A 488 -5.05 -43.81 51.02
CA ILE A 488 -6.12 -43.27 50.16
C ILE A 488 -5.51 -42.32 49.12
N SER A 489 -5.70 -42.67 47.85
CA SER A 489 -5.34 -41.91 46.65
C SER A 489 -6.18 -42.48 45.49
N SER A 490 -6.73 -41.73 44.52
CA SER A 490 -6.77 -40.28 44.30
C SER A 490 -8.03 -39.94 43.50
N ALA A 491 -8.63 -38.77 43.71
CA ALA A 491 -9.79 -38.30 42.94
C ALA A 491 -9.34 -37.36 41.83
N ALA A 492 -9.50 -37.76 40.57
CA ALA A 492 -9.10 -36.96 39.42
C ALA A 492 -9.99 -35.71 39.25
N VAL A 493 -9.38 -34.53 39.40
CA VAL A 493 -10.04 -33.24 39.15
C VAL A 493 -10.32 -33.10 37.64
N ARG A 494 -11.59 -32.82 37.29
CA ARG A 494 -11.96 -32.48 35.90
C ARG A 494 -11.35 -31.13 35.53
N THR A 495 -10.47 -31.12 34.53
CA THR A 495 -9.97 -29.88 33.92
C THR A 495 -11.10 -29.15 33.18
N PRO A 496 -11.23 -27.82 33.31
CA PRO A 496 -12.17 -27.05 32.49
C PRO A 496 -11.73 -27.09 31.03
N GLY A 497 -12.69 -27.32 30.11
CA GLY A 497 -12.41 -27.32 28.68
C GLY A 497 -11.96 -25.95 28.19
N VAL A 498 -10.90 -25.92 27.37
CA VAL A 498 -10.35 -24.69 26.78
C VAL A 498 -11.41 -23.98 25.94
N ILE A 499 -11.80 -22.78 26.37
CA ILE A 499 -12.64 -21.88 25.58
C ILE A 499 -11.74 -21.24 24.51
N SER A 500 -11.77 -21.79 23.30
CA SER A 500 -11.13 -21.17 22.14
C SER A 500 -11.93 -19.92 21.72
N TYR A 501 -11.32 -18.74 21.87
CA TYR A 501 -11.88 -17.48 21.38
C TYR A 501 -11.95 -17.49 19.85
N SER A 502 -13.11 -17.18 19.27
CA SER A 502 -13.28 -17.12 17.82
C SER A 502 -12.59 -15.87 17.24
N GLY A 503 -11.38 -16.05 16.74
CA GLY A 503 -10.58 -15.04 16.02
C GLY A 503 -10.80 -15.03 14.50
N ILE A 504 -9.97 -14.26 13.80
CA ILE A 504 -9.83 -14.27 12.33
C ILE A 504 -9.03 -15.53 11.91
N ASP A 505 -9.31 -16.10 10.73
CA ASP A 505 -8.68 -17.33 10.25
C ASP A 505 -7.18 -17.12 9.93
N ARG A 506 -6.35 -18.10 10.31
CA ARG A 506 -4.88 -17.99 10.39
C ARG A 506 -4.23 -19.33 10.04
N SER A 507 -3.24 -19.31 9.15
CA SER A 507 -2.41 -20.50 8.88
C SER A 507 -1.46 -20.76 10.05
N LYS A 508 -1.39 -22.02 10.52
CA LYS A 508 -0.42 -22.42 11.57
C LYS A 508 0.97 -22.73 11.01
N ASP A 509 1.07 -23.05 9.71
CA ASP A 509 2.27 -23.62 9.11
C ASP A 509 3.00 -22.65 8.17
N GLN A 510 2.61 -21.37 8.17
CA GLN A 510 3.25 -20.29 7.40
C GLN A 510 3.38 -19.01 8.24
N GLY A 511 4.35 -19.00 9.14
CA GLY A 511 4.81 -17.75 9.76
C GLY A 511 5.45 -16.84 8.69
N PRO A 512 5.00 -15.58 8.54
CA PRO A 512 5.59 -14.68 7.55
C PRO A 512 7.03 -14.28 7.95
N LYS A 513 7.96 -14.36 6.99
CA LYS A 513 9.31 -13.78 7.11
C LYS A 513 9.35 -12.28 6.76
N PHE A 514 8.20 -11.61 6.70
CA PHE A 514 8.08 -10.28 6.12
C PHE A 514 7.08 -9.43 6.90
N THR A 515 7.31 -8.13 6.80
CA THR A 515 6.56 -7.07 7.45
C THR A 515 5.32 -6.61 6.68
N ASP A 516 4.39 -5.98 7.39
CA ASP A 516 2.96 -6.05 7.08
C ASP A 516 2.33 -4.74 6.60
N LEU A 517 3.13 -3.69 6.45
CA LEU A 517 2.60 -2.35 6.39
C LEU A 517 2.90 -1.62 5.09
N GLY A 518 1.81 -1.32 4.39
CA GLY A 518 1.67 -0.08 3.65
C GLY A 518 0.93 -0.20 2.31
N GLY A 519 0.80 0.94 1.61
CA GLY A 519 0.34 1.00 0.23
C GLY A 519 -1.11 1.48 -0.01
N LYS A 520 -1.35 2.81 -0.07
CA LYS A 520 -2.18 3.55 -1.07
C LYS A 520 -1.70 5.01 -1.14
N ARG A 521 -1.99 5.78 -2.22
CA ARG A 521 -1.87 7.27 -2.24
C ARG A 521 -3.08 7.97 -2.87
N LEU A 522 -3.42 9.17 -2.35
CA LEU A 522 -3.89 10.43 -3.00
C LEU A 522 -5.26 11.01 -2.52
N TYR A 523 -5.55 12.32 -2.34
CA TYR A 523 -4.83 13.60 -2.00
C TYR A 523 -5.86 14.80 -2.08
N GLY A 524 -5.79 15.88 -1.25
CA GLY A 524 -6.21 17.26 -1.64
C GLY A 524 -7.31 18.10 -0.87
N LYS A 525 -7.17 19.45 -0.91
CA LYS A 525 -8.14 20.60 -0.67
C LYS A 525 -7.62 21.84 -1.47
N ARG A 526 -8.18 23.07 -1.50
CA ARG A 526 -9.50 23.72 -1.19
C ARG A 526 -9.62 24.89 -2.19
N GLY A 527 -10.81 25.26 -2.68
CA GLY A 527 -11.74 26.24 -2.10
C GLY A 527 -11.98 27.38 -3.14
N ALA A 528 -13.11 28.08 -3.27
CA ALA A 528 -14.36 28.12 -2.49
C ALA A 528 -15.62 28.16 -3.40
N GLN A 529 -16.81 28.46 -2.85
CA GLN A 529 -18.13 28.24 -3.51
C GLN A 529 -18.57 29.34 -4.50
N PRO A 530 -19.54 29.04 -5.41
CA PRO A 530 -20.95 29.34 -5.11
C PRO A 530 -21.97 28.23 -5.53
N LYS A 531 -23.26 28.58 -5.55
CA LYS A 531 -24.49 27.74 -5.43
C LYS A 531 -24.72 26.60 -6.44
N SER A 532 -25.86 25.93 -6.31
CA SER A 532 -26.19 24.56 -6.70
C SER A 532 -26.54 24.30 -8.18
N SER A 533 -25.94 23.25 -8.76
CA SER A 533 -26.60 22.34 -9.72
C SER A 533 -25.90 20.99 -9.72
N ILE A 534 -26.56 19.91 -10.15
CA ILE A 534 -25.98 18.54 -10.17
C ILE A 534 -24.85 18.43 -11.22
N LEU A 535 -24.96 19.13 -12.34
CA LEU A 535 -23.84 19.32 -13.29
C LEU A 535 -22.70 20.14 -12.68
N GLY A 536 -23.02 21.11 -11.81
CA GLY A 536 -22.05 21.85 -11.01
C GLY A 536 -21.41 21.03 -9.88
N SER A 537 -21.96 19.86 -9.54
CA SER A 537 -21.32 18.86 -8.67
C SER A 537 -20.32 18.02 -9.49
N LEU A 538 -20.74 17.53 -10.64
CA LEU A 538 -19.90 16.76 -11.57
C LEU A 538 -18.71 17.58 -12.12
N SER A 539 -18.91 18.86 -12.46
CA SER A 539 -17.80 19.73 -12.91
C SER A 539 -16.82 20.09 -11.78
N ARG A 540 -17.31 20.20 -10.54
CA ARG A 540 -16.44 20.33 -9.36
C ARG A 540 -15.69 19.04 -9.04
N SER A 541 -16.27 17.87 -9.26
CA SER A 541 -15.54 16.59 -9.20
C SER A 541 -14.48 16.46 -10.29
N LEU A 542 -14.71 16.99 -11.50
CA LEU A 542 -13.72 17.01 -12.58
C LEU A 542 -12.52 17.93 -12.28
N ALA A 543 -12.72 19.05 -11.60
CA ALA A 543 -11.63 19.95 -11.20
C ALA A 543 -10.67 19.37 -10.14
N TYR A 544 -11.05 18.27 -9.48
CA TYR A 544 -10.23 17.56 -8.49
C TYR A 544 -9.73 16.18 -8.99
N TRP A 545 -9.66 15.96 -10.30
CA TRP A 545 -9.04 14.76 -10.89
C TRP A 545 -7.51 14.74 -10.72
N ARG A 546 -7.04 14.47 -9.50
CA ARG A 546 -5.65 14.07 -9.21
C ARG A 546 -5.55 12.55 -9.12
N GLN A 547 -5.49 11.96 -10.30
CA GLN A 547 -5.09 10.59 -10.53
C GLN A 547 -3.56 10.51 -10.79
N PRO A 548 -2.91 9.33 -10.82
CA PRO A 548 -3.08 8.21 -9.86
C PRO A 548 -1.81 7.29 -9.68
N LYS A 549 -1.95 6.21 -8.86
CA LYS A 549 -1.40 4.82 -9.04
C LYS A 549 0.12 4.56 -8.87
N LYS A 550 0.64 3.42 -8.32
CA LYS A 550 0.26 1.98 -8.08
C LYS A 550 1.06 1.01 -9.01
N PHE A 551 1.72 -0.14 -8.66
CA PHE A 551 1.49 -1.32 -7.75
C PHE A 551 2.79 -2.11 -7.26
N GLU A 552 2.85 -2.67 -6.01
CA GLU A 552 3.95 -3.41 -5.26
C GLU A 552 4.14 -4.89 -5.69
N VAL A 553 5.06 -5.57 -4.96
CA VAL A 553 5.27 -7.01 -4.74
C VAL A 553 4.07 -7.80 -4.25
#